data_AF-A0A7C9RPG3-F1
#
_entry.id   AF-A0A7C9RPG3-F1
#
_cell.length_a   1.000
_cell.length_b   1.000
_cell.length_c   1.000
_cell.angle_alpha   90.00
_cell.angle_beta   90.00
_cell.angle_gamma   90.00
#
_symmetry.space_group_name_H-M   'P 1'
#
loop_
_entity.id
_entity.type
_entity.pdbx_description
1 polymer ?
#
loop_
_entity_poly.entity_id
_entity_poly.type
_entity_poly.pdbx_seq_one_letter_code
_entity_poly.pdbx_strand_id
1 'polypeptide(L)'
;MDKIATKDELVAAYAARSRQRSEDRFDAAVAAAGPDPRAGILAMFDALAEDIRPEVFRGCACMMTLAEFPDDALPAHQRAVGAKVWVRRRFGELAARLGGCGA
;
A
#
# COMPACT_ATOMS: atom_id res chain seq x y z
N MET A 1 14.55 -18.62 3.38
CA MET A 1 13.84 -17.75 4.34
C MET A 1 14.90 -17.21 5.26
N ASP A 2 15.17 -15.91 5.17
CA ASP A 2 16.19 -15.27 5.99
C ASP A 2 15.81 -15.38 7.46
N LYS A 3 16.77 -15.75 8.31
CA LYS A 3 16.58 -15.91 9.75
C LYS A 3 16.40 -14.52 10.36
N ILE A 4 15.23 -14.26 10.94
CA ILE A 4 14.94 -13.05 11.72
C ILE A 4 15.57 -13.23 13.10
N ALA A 5 16.55 -12.38 13.45
CA ALA A 5 17.35 -12.50 14.67
C ALA A 5 16.87 -11.61 15.82
N THR A 6 16.11 -10.54 15.52
CA THR A 6 15.66 -9.57 16.53
C THR A 6 14.18 -9.21 16.38
N LYS A 7 13.61 -8.59 17.43
CA LYS A 7 12.24 -8.06 17.40
C LYS A 7 12.09 -6.98 16.32
N ASP A 8 13.08 -6.10 16.17
CA ASP A 8 13.00 -4.99 15.21
C ASP A 8 13.07 -5.49 13.77
N GLU A 9 13.89 -6.52 13.52
CA GLU A 9 13.88 -7.23 12.25
C GLU A 9 12.54 -7.93 11.99
N LEU A 10 11.92 -8.50 13.02
CA LEU A 10 10.60 -9.13 12.89
C LEU A 10 9.54 -8.10 12.50
N VAL A 11 9.52 -6.94 13.15
CA VAL A 11 8.57 -5.86 12.84
C VAL A 11 8.82 -5.32 11.43
N ALA A 12 10.08 -5.13 11.03
CA ALA A 12 10.43 -4.69 9.69
C ALA A 12 9.98 -5.69 8.61
N ALA A 13 10.17 -6.99 8.85
CA ALA A 13 9.69 -8.05 7.97
C ALA A 13 8.16 -8.08 7.89
N TYR A 14 7.47 -7.90 9.02
CA TYR A 14 6.01 -7.78 9.06
C TYR A 14 5.52 -6.57 8.26
N ALA A 15 6.14 -5.40 8.44
CA ALA A 15 5.79 -4.18 7.71
C ALA A 15 6.01 -4.35 6.20
N ALA A 16 7.13 -4.95 5.79
CA ALA A 16 7.41 -5.27 4.40
C ALA A 16 6.37 -6.22 3.79
N ARG A 17 6.00 -7.29 4.50
CA ARG A 17 4.98 -8.23 4.02
C ARG A 17 3.59 -7.58 3.95
N SER A 18 3.26 -6.73 4.92
CA SER A 18 1.97 -6.02 4.95
C SER A 18 1.86 -4.99 3.83
N ARG A 19 2.96 -4.29 3.53
CA ARG A 19 3.11 -3.47 2.34
C ARG A 19 2.85 -4.29 1.08
N GLN A 20 3.60 -5.38 0.87
CA GLN A 20 3.49 -6.20 -0.35
C GLN A 20 2.06 -6.68 -0.59
N ARG A 21 1.39 -7.23 0.44
CA ARG A 21 0.00 -7.68 0.32
C ARG A 21 -0.96 -6.57 -0.10
N SER A 22 -0.73 -5.35 0.39
CA SER A 22 -1.56 -4.20 0.04
C SER A 22 -1.33 -3.77 -1.41
N GLU A 23 -0.06 -3.68 -1.83
CA GLU A 23 0.33 -3.33 -3.20
C GLU A 23 -0.23 -4.36 -4.20
N ASP A 24 -0.03 -5.65 -3.94
CA ASP A 24 -0.52 -6.75 -4.80
C ASP A 24 -2.05 -6.68 -4.98
N ARG A 25 -2.79 -6.40 -3.91
CA ARG A 25 -4.25 -6.28 -3.96
C ARG A 25 -4.68 -5.09 -4.80
N PHE A 26 -4.07 -3.92 -4.61
CA PHE A 26 -4.40 -2.74 -5.39
C PHE A 26 -4.06 -2.95 -6.88
N ASP A 27 -2.91 -3.52 -7.19
CA ASP A 27 -2.54 -3.82 -8.57
C ASP A 27 -3.47 -4.84 -9.22
N ALA A 28 -3.88 -5.88 -8.48
CA ALA A 28 -4.89 -6.83 -8.96
C ALA A 28 -6.24 -6.16 -9.25
N ALA A 29 -6.69 -5.26 -8.38
CA ALA A 29 -7.94 -4.52 -8.58
C ALA A 29 -7.88 -3.60 -9.81
N VAL A 30 -6.78 -2.87 -9.97
CA VAL A 30 -6.57 -2.02 -11.16
C VAL A 30 -6.48 -2.86 -12.43
N ALA A 31 -5.80 -4.00 -12.41
CA ALA A 31 -5.70 -4.88 -13.56
C ALA A 31 -7.07 -5.44 -13.98
N ALA A 32 -7.91 -5.83 -13.00
CA ALA A 32 -9.26 -6.32 -13.24
C ALA A 32 -10.20 -5.24 -13.82
N ALA A 33 -9.97 -3.96 -13.48
CA ALA A 33 -10.76 -2.83 -13.98
C ALA A 33 -10.50 -2.50 -15.46
N GLY A 34 -9.44 -3.04 -16.06
CA GLY A 34 -9.11 -2.85 -17.47
C GLY A 34 -8.38 -1.53 -17.77
N PRO A 35 -8.34 -1.11 -19.05
CA PRO A 35 -7.46 -0.04 -19.49
C PRO A 35 -7.96 1.38 -19.16
N ASP A 36 -9.22 1.57 -18.77
CA ASP A 36 -9.74 2.89 -18.41
C ASP A 36 -9.09 3.39 -17.10
N PRO A 37 -8.31 4.50 -17.12
CA PRO A 37 -7.70 5.02 -15.91
C PRO A 37 -8.70 5.49 -14.86
N ARG A 38 -9.92 5.92 -15.26
CA ARG A 38 -10.98 6.26 -14.29
C ARG A 38 -11.44 5.01 -13.55
N ALA A 39 -11.74 3.94 -14.28
CA ALA A 39 -12.09 2.65 -13.69
C ALA A 39 -10.99 2.13 -12.75
N GLY A 40 -9.70 2.26 -13.14
CA GLY A 40 -8.58 1.88 -12.28
C GLY A 40 -8.52 2.65 -10.95
N ILE A 41 -8.78 3.97 -10.98
CA ILE A 41 -8.83 4.78 -9.74
C ILE A 41 -9.96 4.31 -8.84
N LEU A 42 -11.16 4.11 -9.40
CA LEU A 42 -12.32 3.64 -8.64
C LEU A 42 -12.07 2.25 -8.04
N ALA A 43 -11.45 1.34 -8.79
CA ALA A 43 -11.10 0.01 -8.32
C ALA A 43 -10.13 0.02 -7.14
N MET A 44 -9.22 1.00 -7.05
CA MET A 44 -8.38 1.17 -5.85
C MET A 44 -9.23 1.55 -4.62
N PHE A 45 -10.25 2.39 -4.79
CA PHE A 45 -11.16 2.74 -3.69
C PHE A 45 -12.03 1.54 -3.29
N ASP A 46 -12.55 0.78 -4.24
CA ASP A 46 -13.34 -0.42 -3.97
C ASP A 46 -12.50 -1.48 -3.22
N ALA A 47 -11.25 -1.69 -3.66
CA ALA A 47 -10.33 -2.58 -2.97
C ALA A 47 -10.02 -2.13 -1.53
N LEU A 48 -9.92 -0.82 -1.29
CA LEU A 48 -9.75 -0.27 0.04
C LEU A 48 -11.01 -0.47 0.89
N ALA A 49 -12.20 -0.24 0.32
CA ALA A 49 -13.48 -0.41 1.02
C ALA A 49 -13.67 -1.83 1.54
N GLU A 50 -13.30 -2.83 0.74
CA GLU A 50 -13.32 -4.25 1.13
C GLU A 50 -12.37 -4.56 2.30
N ASP A 51 -11.25 -3.85 2.38
CA ASP A 51 -10.20 -4.03 3.40
C ASP A 51 -10.50 -3.36 4.73
N ILE A 52 -11.19 -2.23 4.71
CA ILE A 52 -11.48 -1.45 5.92
C ILE A 52 -12.75 -1.92 6.64
N ARG A 53 -13.33 -3.05 6.23
CA ARG A 53 -14.52 -3.63 6.87
C ARG A 53 -14.25 -3.95 8.35
N PRO A 54 -15.15 -3.56 9.28
CA PRO A 54 -14.88 -3.58 10.73
C PRO A 54 -14.55 -4.95 11.31
N GLU A 55 -15.04 -6.02 10.69
CA GLU A 55 -14.88 -7.39 11.18
C GLU A 55 -13.42 -7.85 11.13
N VAL A 56 -12.63 -7.30 10.22
CA VAL A 56 -11.25 -7.73 9.93
C VAL A 56 -10.23 -6.58 10.02
N PHE A 57 -10.68 -5.33 10.01
CA PHE A 57 -9.79 -4.17 10.00
C PHE A 57 -9.50 -3.64 11.40
N ARG A 58 -8.21 -3.51 11.73
CA ARG A 58 -7.71 -2.93 12.98
C ARG A 58 -6.88 -1.66 12.75
N GLY A 59 -7.05 -1.03 11.59
CA GLY A 59 -6.18 0.05 11.13
C GLY A 59 -5.17 -0.43 10.08
N CYS A 60 -4.63 0.52 9.32
CA CYS A 60 -3.61 0.22 8.32
C CYS A 60 -2.31 -0.16 9.03
N ALA A 61 -1.83 -1.39 8.85
CA ALA A 61 -0.59 -1.88 9.47
C ALA A 61 0.59 -0.93 9.26
N CYS A 62 0.75 -0.37 8.05
CA CYS A 62 1.82 0.60 7.77
C CYS A 62 1.65 1.91 8.55
N MET A 63 0.42 2.43 8.71
CA MET A 63 0.18 3.63 9.52
C MET A 63 0.47 3.39 11.00
N MET A 64 0.05 2.24 11.53
CA MET A 64 0.36 1.83 12.91
C MET A 64 1.86 1.70 13.12
N THR A 65 2.59 1.08 12.17
CA THR A 65 4.05 1.03 12.21
C THR A 65 4.68 2.43 12.25
N LEU A 66 4.18 3.40 11.47
CA LEU A 66 4.71 4.77 11.51
C LEU A 66 4.43 5.48 12.84
N ALA A 67 3.32 5.17 13.50
CA ALA A 67 3.00 5.73 14.80
C ALA A 67 3.92 5.20 15.92
N GLU A 68 4.27 3.91 15.85
CA GLU A 68 5.09 3.24 16.88
C GLU A 68 6.60 3.35 16.62
N PHE A 69 7.02 3.50 15.37
CA PHE A 69 8.42 3.58 14.94
C PHE A 69 8.67 4.91 14.20
N PRO A 70 8.73 6.05 14.92
CA PRO A 70 8.84 7.38 14.29
C PRO A 70 10.23 7.70 13.75
N ASP A 71 11.28 6.98 14.17
CA ASP A 71 12.66 7.16 13.69
C ASP A 71 12.81 6.65 12.24
N ASP A 72 13.24 7.54 11.35
CA ASP A 72 13.35 7.29 9.91
C ASP A 72 14.54 6.40 9.52
N ALA A 73 15.51 6.24 10.42
CA ALA A 73 16.62 5.31 10.26
C ALA A 73 16.19 3.85 10.44
N LEU A 74 15.04 3.61 11.09
CA LEU A 74 14.57 2.25 11.36
C LEU A 74 14.01 1.59 10.10
N PRO A 75 14.39 0.33 9.80
CA PRO A 75 13.89 -0.38 8.63
C PRO A 75 12.36 -0.49 8.59
N ALA A 76 11.71 -0.70 9.74
CA ALA A 76 10.24 -0.76 9.81
C ALA A 76 9.58 0.54 9.34
N HIS A 77 10.13 1.70 9.73
CA HIS A 77 9.66 3.01 9.29
C HIS A 77 9.80 3.16 7.77
N GLN A 78 11.00 2.91 7.23
CA GLN A 78 11.27 3.04 5.80
C GLN A 78 10.36 2.15 4.94
N ARG A 79 10.11 0.92 5.39
CA ARG A 79 9.18 0.01 4.71
C ARG A 79 7.75 0.54 4.72
N ALA A 80 7.29 1.05 5.85
CA ALA A 80 5.94 1.61 6.00
C ALA A 80 5.74 2.90 5.19
N VAL A 81 6.72 3.81 5.17
CA VAL A 81 6.72 5.00 4.29
C VAL A 81 6.63 4.58 2.83
N GLY A 82 7.41 3.58 2.44
CA GLY A 82 7.42 3.07 1.07
C GLY A 82 6.05 2.61 0.58
N ALA A 83 5.19 2.06 1.44
CA ALA A 83 3.82 1.71 1.08
C ALA A 83 2.98 2.95 0.72
N LYS A 84 3.13 4.06 1.46
CA LYS A 84 2.42 5.31 1.18
C LYS A 84 2.95 6.01 -0.07
N VAL A 85 4.27 5.99 -0.26
CA VAL A 85 4.91 6.47 -1.50
C VAL A 85 4.38 5.69 -2.70
N TRP A 86 4.28 4.36 -2.59
CA TRP A 86 3.75 3.52 -3.67
C TRP A 86 2.29 3.87 -4.00
N VAL A 87 1.40 3.97 -3.00
CA VAL A 87 -0.02 4.32 -3.23
C VAL A 87 -0.13 5.67 -3.93
N ARG A 88 0.63 6.68 -3.46
CA ARG A 88 0.66 8.01 -4.07
C ARG A 88 1.14 7.96 -5.53
N ARG A 89 2.21 7.20 -5.79
CA ARG A 89 2.72 7.00 -7.15
C ARG A 89 1.66 6.36 -8.04
N ARG A 90 0.98 5.31 -7.57
CA ARG A 90 -0.03 4.57 -8.33
C ARG A 90 -1.21 5.43 -8.73
N PHE A 91 -1.77 6.21 -7.80
CA PHE A 91 -2.80 7.20 -8.12
C PHE A 91 -2.27 8.27 -9.09
N GLY A 92 -1.03 8.73 -8.93
CA GLY A 92 -0.40 9.69 -9.84
C GLY A 92 -0.29 9.16 -11.27
N GLU A 93 0.12 7.91 -11.46
CA GLU A 93 0.19 7.24 -12.77
C GLU A 93 -1.19 7.17 -13.45
N LEU A 94 -2.22 6.77 -12.70
CA LEU A 94 -3.59 6.70 -13.22
C LEU A 94 -4.16 8.09 -13.53
N ALA A 95 -3.92 9.07 -12.67
CA ALA A 95 -4.37 10.45 -12.86
C ALA A 95 -3.69 11.12 -14.07
N ALA A 96 -2.39 10.88 -14.28
CA ALA A 96 -1.67 11.38 -15.45
C ALA A 96 -2.28 10.86 -16.76
N ARG A 97 -2.73 9.59 -16.78
CA ARG A 97 -3.40 8.99 -17.94
C ARG A 97 -4.78 9.60 -18.21
N LEU A 98 -5.48 10.07 -17.18
CA LEU A 98 -6.72 10.85 -17.38
C LEU A 98 -6.45 12.20 -18.05
N GLY A 99 -5.38 12.90 -17.64
CA GLY A 99 -5.00 14.18 -18.22
C GLY A 99 -4.38 14.08 -19.61
N GLY A 100 -3.81 12.93 -19.97
CA GLY A 100 -3.21 12.67 -21.28
C GLY A 100 -4.16 12.12 -22.34
N CYS A 101 -5.40 11.77 -21.97
CA CYS A 101 -6.46 11.33 -22.88
C CYS A 101 -7.49 12.47 -23.00
N GLY A 102 -7.07 13.60 -23.58
CA GLY A 102 -7.90 14.80 -23.65
C GLY A 102 -7.22 16.03 -24.25
N ALA A 103 -6.29 15.83 -25.19
CA ALA A 103 -5.78 16.89 -26.07
C ALA A 103 -5.86 16.40 -27.52
#